data_AF-A0A5N5T0C7-F1
#
_entry.id   AF-A0A5N5T0C7-F1
#
_cell.length_a   1.000
_cell.length_b   1.000
_cell.length_c   1.000
_cell.angle_alpha   90.00
_cell.angle_beta   90.00
_cell.angle_gamma   90.00
#
_symmetry.space_group_name_H-M   'P 1'
#
loop_
_entity.id
_entity.type
_entity.pdbx_description
1 polymer ?
#
loop_
_entity_poly.entity_id
_entity_poly.type
_entity_poly.pdbx_seq_one_letter_code
_entity_poly.pdbx_strand_id
1 'polypeptide(L)'
;MSTDELLASETVAVLYGNSLIGSAGEMLMILAVTLSTFGSGNGSCFTAGRLCFVAAREGHMVDVLSFVHVRKLTPSPALLFNALIALLMVIPSDIGSLIDFFSFTAWIFYGGAMLALIIMRYTKKDAHRPYKVPIFIPILVLVISIYLVIAPIIDSPQIEYLYAALFIIAGLFFYFPFVLYQKSLPGMGHVTTFFQLLLEVVPTDVMPDA
;
A
#
# COMPACT_ATOMS: atom_id res chain seq x y z
N MET A 1 -22.78 17.38 -22.61
CA MET A 1 -22.17 16.08 -22.30
C MET A 1 -23.28 15.13 -21.92
N SER A 2 -23.56 14.15 -22.78
CA SER A 2 -24.49 13.07 -22.45
C SER A 2 -23.84 12.08 -21.48
N THR A 3 -24.62 11.34 -20.70
CA THR A 3 -24.12 10.26 -19.82
C THR A 3 -23.32 9.23 -20.59
N ASP A 4 -23.71 8.97 -21.85
CA ASP A 4 -23.07 7.97 -22.70
C ASP A 4 -21.68 8.42 -23.18
N GLU A 5 -21.48 9.72 -23.41
CA GLU A 5 -20.17 10.30 -23.77
C GLU A 5 -19.19 10.25 -22.60
N LEU A 6 -19.69 10.39 -21.36
CA LEU A 6 -18.87 10.30 -20.15
C LEU A 6 -18.43 8.85 -19.88
N LEU A 7 -19.31 7.88 -20.10
CA LEU A 7 -19.00 6.46 -19.92
C LEU A 7 -18.06 5.92 -21.01
N ALA A 8 -18.12 6.48 -22.22
CA ALA A 8 -17.24 6.08 -23.32
C ALA A 8 -15.83 6.70 -23.25
N SER A 9 -15.60 7.72 -22.41
CA SER A 9 -14.33 8.44 -22.34
C SER A 9 -13.47 7.97 -21.17
N GLU A 10 -12.31 7.39 -21.48
CA GLU A 10 -11.29 7.07 -20.47
C GLU A 10 -10.71 8.32 -19.78
N THR A 11 -10.80 9.48 -20.41
CA THR A 11 -10.24 10.75 -19.92
C THR A 11 -11.31 11.85 -19.83
N VAL A 12 -12.25 11.64 -18.90
CA VAL A 12 -13.37 12.56 -18.61
C VAL A 12 -12.91 14.02 -18.43
N ALA A 13 -11.77 14.23 -17.78
CA ALA A 13 -11.20 15.56 -17.54
C ALA A 13 -10.82 16.31 -18.84
N VAL A 14 -10.31 15.58 -19.82
CA VAL A 14 -9.85 16.11 -21.12
C VAL A 14 -11.06 16.44 -22.00
N LEU A 15 -12.04 15.53 -22.03
CA LEU A 15 -13.33 15.74 -22.69
C LEU A 15 -14.03 17.00 -22.15
N TYR A 16 -14.03 17.16 -20.82
CA TYR A 16 -14.60 18.33 -20.15
C TYR A 16 -13.87 19.62 -20.52
N GLY A 17 -12.53 19.60 -20.50
CA GLY A 17 -11.71 20.74 -20.93
C GLY A 17 -12.02 21.18 -22.37
N ASN A 18 -12.16 20.22 -23.28
CA ASN A 18 -12.49 20.47 -24.68
C ASN A 18 -13.90 21.09 -24.82
N SER A 19 -14.89 20.61 -24.07
CA SER A 19 -16.26 21.13 -24.17
C SER A 19 -16.46 22.54 -23.61
N LEU A 20 -15.63 23.02 -22.67
CA LEU A 20 -15.76 24.39 -22.15
C LEU A 20 -14.99 25.43 -22.96
N ILE A 21 -13.73 25.15 -23.30
CA ILE A 21 -12.78 26.16 -23.82
C ILE A 21 -12.16 25.73 -25.17
N GLY A 22 -12.59 24.58 -25.72
CA GLY A 22 -12.02 24.01 -26.94
C GLY A 22 -10.59 23.48 -26.72
N SER A 23 -9.78 23.50 -27.79
CA SER A 23 -8.43 22.93 -27.80
C SER A 23 -7.49 23.49 -26.71
N ALA A 24 -7.67 24.75 -26.29
CA ALA A 24 -6.88 25.33 -25.20
C ALA A 24 -7.23 24.73 -23.83
N GLY A 25 -8.50 24.39 -23.59
CA GLY A 25 -8.96 23.75 -22.36
C GLY A 25 -8.49 22.30 -22.24
N GLU A 26 -8.40 21.60 -23.37
CA GLU A 26 -7.84 20.24 -23.47
C GLU A 26 -6.39 20.20 -22.96
N MET A 27 -5.52 21.07 -23.49
CA MET A 27 -4.11 21.13 -23.12
C MET A 27 -3.91 21.48 -21.64
N LEU A 28 -4.69 22.44 -21.11
CA LEU A 28 -4.63 22.82 -19.71
C LEU A 28 -5.04 21.66 -18.78
N MET A 29 -6.11 20.93 -19.11
CA MET A 29 -6.57 19.81 -18.30
C MET A 29 -5.57 18.64 -18.32
N ILE A 30 -4.97 18.32 -19.48
CA ILE A 30 -3.92 17.30 -19.58
C ILE A 30 -2.72 17.66 -18.69
N LEU A 31 -2.25 18.92 -18.77
CA LEU A 31 -1.13 19.38 -17.94
C LEU A 31 -1.46 19.33 -16.44
N ALA A 32 -2.65 19.79 -16.05
CA ALA A 32 -3.07 19.79 -14.65
C ALA A 32 -3.20 18.36 -14.08
N VAL A 33 -3.84 17.45 -14.82
CA VAL A 33 -4.00 16.04 -14.41
C VAL A 33 -2.64 15.36 -14.33
N THR A 34 -1.77 15.55 -15.31
CA THR A 34 -0.43 14.93 -15.32
C THR A 34 0.45 15.41 -14.16
N LEU A 35 0.42 16.71 -13.85
CA LEU A 35 1.13 17.25 -12.70
C LEU A 35 0.58 16.72 -11.36
N SER A 36 -0.75 16.56 -11.27
CA SER A 36 -1.40 16.01 -10.07
C SER A 36 -1.06 14.53 -9.85
N THR A 37 -1.16 13.71 -10.90
CA THR A 37 -0.82 12.27 -10.82
C THR A 37 0.67 12.06 -10.55
N PHE A 38 1.54 12.86 -11.17
CA PHE A 38 2.98 12.85 -10.88
C PHE A 38 3.28 13.21 -9.42
N GLY A 39 2.62 14.24 -8.89
CA GLY A 39 2.75 14.64 -7.49
C GLY A 39 2.30 13.55 -6.51
N SER A 40 1.15 12.92 -6.78
CA SER A 40 0.62 11.82 -5.97
C SER A 40 1.54 10.59 -5.98
N GLY A 41 2.06 10.22 -7.15
CA GLY A 41 3.03 9.13 -7.29
C GLY A 41 4.32 9.40 -6.51
N ASN A 42 4.87 10.61 -6.62
CA ASN A 42 6.07 11.01 -5.89
C ASN A 42 5.86 10.98 -4.36
N GLY A 43 4.73 11.50 -3.87
CA GLY A 43 4.37 11.46 -2.45
C GLY A 43 4.20 10.03 -1.91
N SER A 44 3.65 9.13 -2.73
CA SER A 44 3.48 7.72 -2.38
C SER A 44 4.82 7.00 -2.22
N CYS A 45 5.83 7.32 -3.06
CA CYS A 45 7.18 6.77 -2.93
C CYS A 45 7.83 7.10 -1.57
N PHE A 46 7.67 8.34 -1.08
CA PHE A 46 8.22 8.72 0.23
C PHE A 46 7.56 7.96 1.39
N THR A 47 6.26 7.73 1.31
CA THR A 47 5.51 7.02 2.36
C THR A 47 5.83 5.54 2.37
N ALA A 48 5.88 4.91 1.19
CA ALA A 48 6.21 3.49 1.04
C ALA A 48 7.62 3.16 1.58
N GLY A 49 8.62 4.00 1.27
CA GLY A 49 9.98 3.81 1.78
C GLY A 49 10.06 3.82 3.32
N ARG A 50 9.28 4.68 3.99
CA ARG A 50 9.23 4.73 5.46
C ARG A 50 8.57 3.50 6.08
N LEU A 51 7.48 3.02 5.47
CA LEU A 51 6.78 1.83 5.96
C LEU A 51 7.68 0.59 5.89
N CYS A 52 8.33 0.35 4.74
CA CYS A 52 9.25 -0.76 4.57
C CYS A 52 10.47 -0.68 5.51
N PHE A 53 11.00 0.54 5.72
CA PHE A 53 12.13 0.75 6.64
C PHE A 53 11.77 0.38 8.09
N VAL A 54 10.61 0.82 8.59
CA VAL A 54 10.17 0.50 9.95
C VAL A 54 9.80 -0.98 10.08
N ALA A 55 9.13 -1.56 9.07
CA ALA A 55 8.77 -2.97 9.07
C ALA A 55 10.01 -3.89 9.08
N ALA A 56 11.06 -3.53 8.36
CA ALA A 56 12.34 -4.24 8.39
C ALA A 56 13.02 -4.09 9.76
N ARG A 57 12.95 -2.92 10.38
CA ARG A 57 13.53 -2.67 11.72
C ARG A 57 12.86 -3.49 12.83
N GLU A 58 11.56 -3.75 12.74
CA GLU A 58 10.83 -4.62 13.66
C GLU A 58 11.03 -6.13 13.36
N GLY A 59 11.91 -6.48 12.41
CA GLY A 59 12.20 -7.87 12.03
C GLY A 59 11.07 -8.54 11.24
N HIS A 60 10.10 -7.78 10.73
CA HIS A 60 8.99 -8.30 9.92
C HIS A 60 9.30 -8.37 8.42
N MET A 61 10.39 -7.73 7.97
CA MET A 61 10.89 -7.77 6.59
C MET A 61 12.40 -8.02 6.57
N VAL A 62 12.96 -8.33 5.40
CA VAL A 62 14.41 -8.57 5.25
C VAL A 62 15.24 -7.33 5.62
N ASP A 63 16.31 -7.53 6.39
CA ASP A 63 17.13 -6.44 6.94
C ASP A 63 17.70 -5.49 5.88
N VAL A 64 17.93 -5.97 4.65
CA VAL A 64 18.43 -5.18 3.52
C VAL A 64 17.53 -3.99 3.20
N LEU A 65 16.22 -4.11 3.45
CA LEU A 65 15.25 -3.04 3.21
C LEU A 65 15.35 -1.92 4.26
N SER A 66 16.01 -2.16 5.40
CA SER A 66 16.31 -1.12 6.40
C SER A 66 17.60 -0.36 6.11
N PHE A 67 18.35 -0.70 5.06
CA PHE A 67 19.61 -0.04 4.76
C PHE A 67 19.40 1.32 4.10
N VAL A 68 20.28 2.26 4.46
CA VAL A 68 20.22 3.64 4.02
C VAL A 68 21.48 3.99 3.24
N HIS A 69 21.33 4.75 2.16
CA HIS A 69 22.44 5.16 1.32
C HIS A 69 23.36 6.16 2.02
N VAL A 70 24.68 5.93 1.99
CA VAL A 70 25.67 6.65 2.82
C VAL A 70 25.67 8.16 2.59
N ARG A 71 25.60 8.61 1.33
CA ARG A 71 25.73 10.03 0.98
C ARG A 71 24.42 10.80 0.96
N LYS A 72 23.33 10.14 0.59
CA LYS A 72 22.02 10.77 0.32
C LYS A 72 20.99 10.49 1.41
N LEU A 73 21.29 9.59 2.36
CA LEU A 73 20.40 9.20 3.45
C LEU A 73 19.01 8.73 2.98
N THR A 74 18.94 8.16 1.78
CA THR A 74 17.71 7.63 1.19
C THR A 74 17.64 6.11 1.36
N PRO A 75 16.47 5.53 1.70
CA PRO A 75 16.29 4.08 1.76
C PRO A 75 16.13 3.52 0.33
N SER A 76 17.24 3.49 -0.43
CA SER A 76 17.24 3.06 -1.83
C SER A 76 16.76 1.62 -2.07
N PRO A 77 17.09 0.61 -1.23
CA PRO A 77 16.63 -0.75 -1.47
C PRO A 77 15.12 -0.89 -1.26
N ALA A 78 14.56 -0.21 -0.25
CA ALA A 78 13.13 -0.17 0.00
C ALA A 78 12.34 0.45 -1.16
N LEU A 79 12.85 1.55 -1.71
CA LEU A 79 12.24 2.22 -2.86
C LEU A 79 12.28 1.36 -4.12
N LEU A 80 13.42 0.69 -4.39
CA LEU A 80 13.55 -0.22 -5.52
C LEU A 80 12.62 -1.43 -5.41
N PHE A 81 12.50 -2.01 -4.21
CA PHE A 81 11.59 -3.11 -3.96
C PHE A 81 10.13 -2.72 -4.18
N ASN A 82 9.72 -1.56 -3.66
CA ASN A 82 8.37 -1.04 -3.89
C ASN A 82 8.11 -0.74 -5.38
N ALA A 83 9.09 -0.17 -6.09
CA ALA A 83 8.99 0.11 -7.51
C ALA A 83 8.87 -1.18 -8.35
N LEU A 84 9.62 -2.23 -7.97
CA LEU A 84 9.54 -3.55 -8.61
C LEU A 84 8.17 -4.19 -8.42
N ILE A 85 7.62 -4.18 -7.20
CA ILE A 85 6.26 -4.68 -6.95
C ILE A 85 5.23 -3.87 -7.73
N ALA A 86 5.33 -2.54 -7.73
CA ALA A 86 4.43 -1.69 -8.48
C ALA A 86 4.46 -2.02 -9.98
N LEU A 87 5.65 -2.21 -10.57
CA LEU A 87 5.79 -2.59 -11.97
C LEU A 87 5.18 -3.97 -12.27
N LEU A 88 5.40 -4.95 -11.39
CA LEU A 88 4.84 -6.29 -11.53
C LEU A 88 3.31 -6.29 -11.45
N MET A 89 2.71 -5.41 -10.64
CA MET A 89 1.26 -5.26 -10.54
C MET A 89 0.67 -4.49 -11.74
N VAL A 90 1.41 -3.55 -12.33
CA VAL A 90 0.91 -2.72 -13.45
C VAL A 90 0.97 -3.44 -14.80
N ILE A 91 1.94 -4.34 -15.03
CA ILE A 91 2.09 -5.02 -16.34
C ILE A 91 0.86 -5.88 -16.73
N PRO A 92 0.30 -6.73 -15.84
CA PRO A 92 -0.77 -7.66 -16.21
C PRO A 92 -2.19 -7.15 -15.91
N SER A 93 -2.36 -6.09 -15.11
CA SER A 93 -3.67 -5.69 -14.56
C SER A 93 -4.25 -4.46 -15.26
N ASP A 94 -5.56 -4.47 -15.48
CA ASP A 94 -6.32 -3.30 -15.90
C ASP A 94 -6.58 -2.34 -14.73
N ILE A 95 -6.86 -1.06 -15.02
CA ILE A 95 -7.10 -0.03 -14.00
C ILE A 95 -8.31 -0.37 -13.14
N GLY A 96 -9.41 -0.84 -13.74
CA GLY A 96 -10.64 -1.20 -12.99
C GLY A 96 -10.37 -2.34 -12.00
N SER A 97 -9.81 -3.43 -12.51
CA SER A 97 -9.31 -4.57 -11.74
C SER A 97 -8.38 -4.15 -10.59
N LEU A 98 -7.41 -3.27 -10.86
CA LEU A 98 -6.44 -2.84 -9.86
C LEU A 98 -7.09 -2.00 -8.74
N ILE A 99 -8.08 -1.18 -9.08
CA ILE A 99 -8.88 -0.41 -8.12
C ILE A 99 -9.71 -1.35 -7.24
N ASP A 100 -10.34 -2.35 -7.83
CA ASP A 100 -11.17 -3.32 -7.12
C ASP A 100 -10.31 -4.18 -6.17
N PHE A 101 -9.18 -4.68 -6.65
CA PHE A 101 -8.19 -5.42 -5.85
C PHE A 101 -7.65 -4.59 -4.67
N PHE A 102 -7.24 -3.34 -4.93
CA PHE A 102 -6.74 -2.44 -3.90
C PHE A 102 -7.82 -2.12 -2.87
N SER A 103 -9.03 -1.79 -3.33
CA SER A 103 -10.15 -1.42 -2.47
C SER A 103 -10.54 -2.57 -1.56
N PHE A 104 -10.69 -3.79 -2.11
CA PHE A 104 -10.99 -4.99 -1.34
C PHE A 104 -9.97 -5.22 -0.23
N THR A 105 -8.68 -5.17 -0.58
CA THR A 105 -7.59 -5.38 0.37
C THR A 105 -7.55 -4.29 1.44
N ALA A 106 -7.70 -3.02 1.05
CA ALA A 106 -7.71 -1.88 1.97
C ALA A 106 -8.88 -1.96 2.96
N TRP A 107 -10.08 -2.32 2.50
CA TRP A 107 -11.26 -2.44 3.36
C TRP A 107 -11.14 -3.58 4.37
N ILE A 108 -10.47 -4.69 4.03
CA ILE A 108 -10.14 -5.75 5.00
C ILE A 108 -9.25 -5.20 6.12
N PHE A 109 -8.17 -4.49 5.77
CA PHE A 109 -7.26 -3.92 6.77
C PHE A 109 -7.89 -2.79 7.59
N TYR A 110 -8.76 -1.96 6.99
CA TYR A 110 -9.52 -0.94 7.72
C TYR A 110 -10.51 -1.59 8.71
N GLY A 111 -11.20 -2.65 8.31
CA GLY A 111 -12.04 -3.45 9.20
C GLY A 111 -11.25 -4.05 10.35
N GLY A 112 -10.09 -4.66 10.05
CA GLY A 112 -9.18 -5.21 11.05
C GLY A 112 -8.67 -4.16 12.04
N ALA A 113 -8.32 -2.96 11.57
CA ALA A 113 -7.88 -1.86 12.42
C ALA A 113 -9.00 -1.37 13.36
N MET A 114 -10.24 -1.27 12.87
CA MET A 114 -11.40 -0.89 13.70
C MET A 114 -11.75 -1.98 14.72
N LEU A 115 -11.68 -3.25 14.31
CA LEU A 115 -11.85 -4.39 15.21
C LEU A 115 -10.76 -4.41 16.30
N ALA A 116 -9.50 -4.16 15.93
CA ALA A 116 -8.40 -4.03 16.89
C ALA A 116 -8.64 -2.86 17.86
N LEU A 117 -9.17 -1.73 17.39
CA LEU A 117 -9.53 -0.60 18.26
C LEU A 117 -10.63 -0.99 19.26
N ILE A 118 -11.66 -1.71 18.81
CA ILE A 118 -12.72 -2.22 19.67
C ILE A 118 -12.14 -3.19 20.71
N ILE A 119 -11.32 -4.15 20.29
CA ILE A 119 -10.68 -5.12 21.20
C ILE A 119 -9.76 -4.42 22.20
N MET A 120 -8.91 -3.50 21.77
CA MET A 120 -8.03 -2.72 22.66
C MET A 120 -8.83 -1.89 23.67
N ARG A 121 -10.06 -1.49 23.33
CA ARG A 121 -10.96 -0.81 24.26
C ARG A 121 -11.36 -1.71 25.43
N TYR A 122 -11.52 -3.01 25.19
CA TYR A 122 -11.85 -4.01 26.22
C TYR A 122 -10.62 -4.57 26.94
N THR A 123 -9.52 -4.84 26.23
CA THR A 123 -8.32 -5.49 26.77
C THR A 123 -7.41 -4.52 27.53
N LYS A 124 -7.24 -3.27 27.06
CA LYS A 124 -6.34 -2.27 27.65
C LYS A 124 -7.12 -1.04 28.13
N LYS A 125 -8.01 -1.24 29.12
CA LYS A 125 -8.92 -0.20 29.63
C LYS A 125 -8.18 1.00 30.25
N ASP A 126 -7.06 0.74 30.95
CA ASP A 126 -6.34 1.74 31.74
C ASP A 126 -5.27 2.54 30.97
N ALA A 127 -5.14 2.31 29.66
CA ALA A 127 -4.20 3.08 28.84
C ALA A 127 -4.62 4.56 28.79
N HIS A 128 -3.66 5.47 28.95
CA HIS A 128 -3.89 6.91 28.81
C HIS A 128 -4.30 7.23 27.36
N ARG A 129 -5.49 7.82 27.18
CA ARG A 129 -6.06 8.15 25.86
C ARG A 129 -6.34 9.64 25.76
N PRO A 130 -5.46 10.43 25.12
CA PRO A 130 -5.66 11.87 24.92
C PRO A 130 -6.89 12.19 24.05
N TYR A 131 -7.21 11.31 23.10
CA TYR A 131 -8.36 11.43 22.21
C TYR A 131 -9.27 10.20 22.33
N LYS A 132 -10.58 10.43 22.48
CA LYS A 132 -11.59 9.36 22.63
C LYS A 132 -12.71 9.54 21.62
N VAL A 133 -12.83 8.61 20.69
CA VAL A 133 -13.97 8.53 19.78
C VAL A 133 -15.15 7.76 20.41
N PRO A 134 -16.40 8.15 20.12
CA PRO A 134 -17.59 7.35 20.42
C PRO A 134 -17.49 5.95 19.80
N ILE A 135 -17.90 4.91 20.54
CA ILE A 135 -17.78 3.49 20.14
C ILE A 135 -18.61 3.18 18.88
N PHE A 136 -19.72 3.90 18.69
CA PHE A 136 -20.58 3.70 17.53
C PHE A 136 -19.84 3.94 16.20
N ILE A 137 -18.85 4.84 16.15
CA ILE A 137 -18.11 5.15 14.91
C ILE A 137 -17.29 3.93 14.44
N PRO A 138 -16.39 3.33 15.26
CA PRO A 138 -15.70 2.09 14.88
C PRO A 138 -16.64 0.93 14.51
N ILE A 139 -17.79 0.79 15.20
CA ILE A 139 -18.78 -0.26 14.88
C ILE A 139 -19.39 -0.01 13.50
N LEU A 140 -19.81 1.22 13.22
CA LEU A 140 -20.38 1.59 11.92
C LEU A 140 -19.37 1.36 10.79
N VAL A 141 -18.11 1.77 10.96
CA VAL A 141 -17.06 1.55 9.96
C VAL A 141 -16.77 0.07 9.79
N LEU A 142 -16.80 -0.73 10.87
CA LEU A 142 -16.63 -2.18 10.79
C LEU A 142 -17.76 -2.83 9.98
N VAL A 143 -19.02 -2.42 10.21
CA VAL A 143 -20.17 -2.92 9.43
C VAL A 143 -20.06 -2.54 7.96
N ILE A 144 -19.67 -1.30 7.66
CA ILE A 144 -19.45 -0.84 6.28
C ILE A 144 -18.31 -1.63 5.62
N SER A 145 -17.21 -1.85 6.32
CA SER A 145 -16.07 -2.64 5.85
C SER A 145 -16.51 -4.07 5.52
N ILE A 146 -17.28 -4.73 6.39
CA ILE A 146 -17.81 -6.08 6.14
C ILE A 146 -18.71 -6.07 4.89
N TYR A 147 -19.59 -5.08 4.76
CA TYR A 147 -20.45 -4.94 3.58
C TYR A 147 -19.63 -4.76 2.29
N LEU A 148 -18.64 -3.87 2.28
CA LEU A 148 -17.81 -3.60 1.11
C LEU A 148 -16.85 -4.74 0.76
N VAL A 149 -16.60 -5.66 1.68
CA VAL A 149 -15.85 -6.90 1.40
C VAL A 149 -16.78 -7.99 0.85
N ILE A 150 -18.01 -8.10 1.37
CA ILE A 150 -18.96 -9.13 0.96
C ILE A 150 -19.66 -8.78 -0.37
N ALA A 151 -20.03 -7.52 -0.59
CA ALA A 151 -20.78 -7.11 -1.77
C ALA A 151 -20.06 -7.43 -3.09
N PRO A 152 -18.75 -7.13 -3.27
CA PRO A 152 -18.05 -7.47 -4.50
C PRO A 152 -17.95 -8.99 -4.75
N ILE A 153 -17.86 -9.80 -3.69
CA ILE A 153 -17.82 -11.27 -3.78
C ILE A 153 -19.14 -11.82 -4.33
N ILE A 154 -20.26 -11.21 -3.97
CA ILE A 154 -21.60 -11.64 -4.40
C ILE A 154 -21.94 -11.11 -5.80
N ASP A 155 -21.69 -9.82 -6.04
CA ASP A 155 -22.14 -9.15 -7.25
C ASP A 155 -21.28 -9.46 -8.47
N SER A 156 -19.98 -9.68 -8.30
CA SER A 156 -19.05 -9.95 -9.41
C SER A 156 -17.89 -10.83 -8.93
N PRO A 157 -18.07 -12.15 -8.80
CA PRO A 157 -17.03 -13.05 -8.34
C PRO A 157 -15.89 -13.15 -9.37
N GLN A 158 -14.96 -12.20 -9.27
CA GLN A 158 -13.73 -12.17 -10.06
C GLN A 158 -12.63 -12.96 -9.37
N ILE A 159 -11.75 -13.58 -10.16
CA ILE A 159 -10.60 -14.36 -9.69
C ILE A 159 -9.62 -13.47 -8.91
N GLU A 160 -9.63 -12.17 -9.14
CA GLU A 160 -8.78 -11.18 -8.48
C GLU A 160 -8.98 -11.13 -6.96
N TYR A 161 -10.22 -11.28 -6.47
CA TYR A 161 -10.51 -11.35 -5.03
C TYR A 161 -9.95 -12.62 -4.39
N LEU A 162 -9.96 -13.73 -5.14
CA LEU A 162 -9.32 -14.97 -4.71
C LEU A 162 -7.80 -14.80 -4.63
N TYR A 163 -7.18 -14.15 -5.62
CA TYR A 163 -5.75 -13.83 -5.58
C TYR A 163 -5.42 -12.92 -4.39
N ALA A 164 -6.23 -11.90 -4.10
CA ALA A 164 -6.05 -11.03 -2.93
C ALA A 164 -6.10 -11.81 -1.62
N ALA A 165 -7.14 -12.65 -1.44
CA ALA A 165 -7.28 -13.48 -0.24
C ALA A 165 -6.12 -14.47 -0.10
N LEU A 166 -5.74 -15.15 -1.19
CA LEU A 166 -4.61 -16.07 -1.20
C LEU A 166 -3.30 -15.36 -0.90
N PHE A 167 -3.10 -14.14 -1.39
CA PHE A 167 -1.90 -13.34 -1.12
C PHE A 167 -1.81 -12.96 0.36
N ILE A 168 -2.93 -12.58 0.98
CA ILE A 168 -2.99 -12.29 2.43
C ILE A 168 -2.69 -13.56 3.24
N ILE A 169 -3.26 -14.70 2.86
CA ILE A 169 -3.02 -15.99 3.55
C ILE A 169 -1.58 -16.46 3.35
N ALA A 170 -1.01 -16.27 2.16
CA ALA A 170 0.40 -16.54 1.90
C ALA A 170 1.29 -15.66 2.79
N GLY A 171 0.95 -14.37 2.96
CA GLY A 171 1.63 -13.49 3.90
C GLY A 171 1.62 -14.03 5.34
N LEU A 172 0.49 -14.59 5.79
CA LEU A 172 0.41 -15.27 7.09
C LEU A 172 1.29 -16.53 7.14
N PHE A 173 1.33 -17.31 6.05
CA PHE A 173 2.20 -18.48 5.95
C PHE A 173 3.69 -18.11 6.02
N PHE A 174 4.09 -16.99 5.42
CA PHE A 174 5.46 -16.44 5.52
C PHE A 174 5.76 -15.86 6.92
N TYR A 175 4.77 -15.33 7.62
CA TYR A 175 4.94 -14.81 8.98
C TYR A 175 5.43 -15.90 9.96
N PHE A 176 4.88 -17.12 9.90
CA PHE A 176 5.26 -18.21 10.82
C PHE A 176 6.75 -18.60 10.78
N PRO A 177 7.37 -18.94 9.63
CA PRO A 177 8.78 -19.35 9.57
C PRO A 177 9.76 -18.18 9.75
N PHE A 178 9.43 -16.98 9.26
CA PHE A 178 10.37 -15.85 9.27
C PHE A 178 10.33 -15.03 10.56
N VAL A 179 9.15 -14.79 11.14
CA VAL A 179 9.02 -13.95 12.35
C VAL A 179 9.02 -14.81 13.62
N LEU A 180 8.30 -15.95 13.63
CA LEU A 180 8.16 -16.79 14.82
C LEU A 180 9.34 -17.76 15.02
N TYR A 181 9.88 -18.31 13.93
CA TYR A 181 11.02 -19.25 13.99
C TYR A 181 12.39 -18.59 13.73
N GLN A 182 12.44 -17.28 13.45
CA GLN A 182 13.67 -16.52 13.12
C GLN A 182 14.63 -17.25 12.17
N LYS A 183 14.11 -18.06 11.23
CA LYS A 183 14.95 -18.77 10.27
C LYS A 183 15.36 -17.81 9.16
N SER A 184 16.57 -17.28 9.25
CA SER A 184 17.23 -16.63 8.12
C SER A 184 17.52 -17.66 7.02
N LEU A 185 17.12 -17.40 5.79
CA LEU A 185 17.46 -18.28 4.66
C LEU A 185 18.99 -18.40 4.53
N PRO A 186 19.56 -19.63 4.45
CA PRO A 186 20.99 -19.80 4.27
C PRO A 186 21.40 -19.25 2.89
N GLY A 187 22.27 -18.24 2.87
CA GLY A 187 22.72 -17.54 1.66
C GLY A 187 22.22 -16.09 1.52
N MET A 188 21.29 -15.64 2.37
CA MET A 188 20.82 -14.26 2.35
C MET A 188 21.95 -13.26 2.62
N GLY A 189 22.98 -13.66 3.38
CA GLY A 189 24.20 -12.87 3.60
C GLY A 189 24.90 -12.43 2.31
N HIS A 190 25.14 -13.33 1.35
CA HIS A 190 25.78 -12.97 0.09
C HIS A 190 24.94 -12.00 -0.74
N VAL A 191 23.62 -12.17 -0.74
CA VAL A 191 22.68 -11.27 -1.41
C VAL A 191 22.68 -9.90 -0.72
N THR A 192 22.67 -9.87 0.62
CA THR A 192 22.74 -8.63 1.39
C THR A 192 24.02 -7.86 1.09
N THR A 193 25.17 -8.53 1.06
CA THR A 193 26.47 -7.90 0.76
C THR A 193 26.55 -7.43 -0.69
N PHE A 194 25.99 -8.19 -1.64
CA PHE A 194 25.89 -7.77 -3.04
C PHE A 194 25.07 -6.48 -3.19
N PHE A 195 23.89 -6.41 -2.57
CA PHE A 195 23.06 -5.21 -2.59
C PHE A 195 23.68 -4.04 -1.81
N GLN A 196 24.42 -4.31 -0.73
CA GLN A 196 25.19 -3.30 0.00
C GLN A 196 26.26 -2.65 -0.86
N LEU A 197 27.05 -3.45 -1.58
CA LEU A 197 28.10 -2.98 -2.48
C LEU A 197 27.52 -2.28 -3.71
N LEU A 198 26.46 -2.82 -4.30
CA LEU A 198 25.83 -2.27 -5.50
C LEU A 198 25.17 -0.90 -5.25
N LEU A 199 24.52 -0.74 -4.10
CA LEU A 199 23.73 0.45 -3.78
C LEU A 199 24.44 1.41 -2.82
N GLU A 200 25.67 1.10 -2.38
CA GLU A 200 26.41 1.82 -1.34
C GLU A 200 25.51 2.13 -0.13
N VAL A 201 24.89 1.09 0.42
CA VAL A 201 23.96 1.20 1.55
C VAL A 201 24.53 0.56 2.81
N VAL A 202 24.29 1.19 3.95
CA VAL A 202 24.81 0.78 5.26
C VAL A 202 23.63 0.57 6.22
N PRO A 203 23.71 -0.41 7.14
CA PRO A 203 22.74 -0.55 8.23
C PRO A 203 22.63 0.76 9.03
N THR A 204 21.42 1.07 9.50
CA THR A 204 21.22 2.23 10.37
C THR A 204 21.61 1.85 11.80
N ASP A 205 22.55 2.59 12.39
CA ASP A 205 22.99 2.41 13.78
C ASP A 205 21.91 2.88 14.76
N VAL A 206 20.84 2.09 14.89
CA VAL A 206 20.04 1.93 16.11
C VAL A 206 19.48 0.51 16.11
N MET A 207 20.33 -0.48 16.38
CA MET A 207 19.84 -1.69 17.05
C MET A 207 19.27 -1.21 18.39
N PRO A 208 17.96 -1.33 18.67
CA PRO A 208 17.55 -1.36 20.06
C PRO A 208 18.23 -2.60 20.64
N ASP A 209 18.91 -2.42 21.77
CA ASP A 209 19.62 -3.47 22.48
C ASP A 209 18.84 -4.80 22.53
N ALA A 210 19.58 -5.88 22.32
CA ALA A 210 19.34 -7.28 22.72
C ALA A 210 17.97 -7.67 23.31
#